data_AF-A0A7Y6WSF8-F1
#
_entry.id   AF-A0A7Y6WSF8-F1
#
_cell.length_a   1.000
_cell.length_b   1.000
_cell.length_c   1.000
_cell.angle_alpha   90.00
_cell.angle_beta   90.00
_cell.angle_gamma   90.00
#
_symmetry.space_group_name_H-M   'P 1'
#
loop_
_entity.id
_entity.type
_entity.pdbx_description
1 polymer ?
#
loop_
_entity_poly.entity_id
_entity_poly.type
_entity_poly.pdbx_seq_one_letter_code
_entity_poly.pdbx_strand_id
1 'polypeptide(L)' 'MSYTDAFKAQMVKRMVGPGAVSAAALARQEGVSQPTLSQWLREANKLAAMTPRPRRSPSAPRSGRPRRR' A
#
# COMPACT_ATOMS: atom_id res chain seq x y z
N MET A 1 -12.39 12.27 8.02
CA MET A 1 -11.00 12.39 8.53
C MET A 1 -10.02 12.13 7.40
N SER A 2 -9.18 13.11 7.08
CA SER A 2 -8.10 12.95 6.10
C SER A 2 -6.80 12.63 6.84
N TYR A 3 -6.05 11.65 6.35
CA TYR A 3 -4.72 11.35 6.87
C TYR A 3 -3.70 12.36 6.34
N THR A 4 -2.80 12.82 7.19
CA THR A 4 -1.68 13.70 6.79
C THR A 4 -0.68 12.94 5.93
N ASP A 5 -0.03 13.63 5.00
CA ASP A 5 0.92 12.97 4.09
C ASP A 5 2.15 12.41 4.81
N ALA A 6 2.57 13.07 5.91
CA ALA A 6 3.61 12.54 6.80
C ALA A 6 3.23 11.18 7.40
N PHE A 7 1.98 11.04 7.86
CA PHE A 7 1.47 9.78 8.40
C PHE A 7 1.41 8.70 7.32
N LYS A 8 0.90 9.02 6.12
CA LYS A 8 0.89 8.08 4.99
C LYS A 8 2.29 7.60 4.64
N ALA A 9 3.25 8.52 4.55
CA ALA A 9 4.63 8.20 4.22
C ALA A 9 5.28 7.30 5.28
N GLN A 10 5.02 7.55 6.57
CA GLN A 10 5.49 6.69 7.66
C GLN A 10 4.93 5.28 7.54
N MET A 11 3.63 5.13 7.28
CA MET A 11 3.00 3.82 7.11
C MET A 11 3.59 3.06 5.92
N VAL A 12 3.74 3.73 4.78
CA VAL A 12 4.39 3.14 3.60
C VAL A 12 5.83 2.72 3.93
N LYS A 13 6.62 3.58 4.58
CA LYS A 13 8.01 3.26 4.96
C LYS A 13 8.11 1.99 5.81
N ARG A 14 7.18 1.77 6.74
CA ARG A 14 7.12 0.51 7.54
C ARG A 14 6.77 -0.73 6.70
N MET A 15 6.04 -0.56 5.59
CA MET A 15 5.67 -1.64 4.67
C MET A 15 6.72 -1.94 3.59
N VAL A 16 7.67 -1.05 3.30
CA VAL A 16 8.71 -1.26 2.27
C VAL A 16 10.14 -1.34 2.84
N GLY A 17 10.33 -1.07 4.13
CA GLY A 17 11.65 -1.07 4.78
C GLY A 17 12.22 -2.47 5.12
N PRO A 18 13.48 -2.54 5.58
CA PRO A 18 14.04 -3.78 6.14
C PRO A 18 13.23 -4.21 7.37
N GLY A 19 12.69 -5.43 7.34
CA GLY A 19 11.69 -5.88 8.32
C GLY A 19 10.24 -5.46 7.98
N ALA A 20 9.94 -5.28 6.69
CA ALA A 20 8.64 -4.87 6.18
C ALA A 20 7.47 -5.58 6.87
N VAL A 21 6.59 -4.77 7.46
CA VAL A 21 5.36 -5.25 8.11
C VAL A 21 4.26 -5.32 7.07
N SER A 22 3.50 -6.42 7.05
CA SER A 22 2.35 -6.55 6.15
C SER A 22 1.27 -5.51 6.47
N ALA A 23 0.55 -5.03 5.44
CA ALA A 23 -0.56 -4.10 5.62
C ALA A 23 -1.62 -4.62 6.60
N ALA A 24 -1.80 -5.94 6.71
CA ALA A 24 -2.75 -6.54 7.65
C ALA A 24 -2.27 -6.44 9.10
N ALA A 25 -0.98 -6.67 9.36
CA ALA A 25 -0.42 -6.53 10.70
C ALA A 25 -0.41 -5.05 11.13
N LEU A 26 0.01 -4.15 10.23
CA LEU A 26 0.05 -2.71 10.50
C LEU A 26 -1.37 -2.14 10.70
N ALA A 27 -2.37 -2.64 9.98
CA ALA A 27 -3.76 -2.26 10.15
C ALA A 27 -4.29 -2.52 11.57
N ARG A 28 -3.90 -3.67 12.15
CA ARG A 28 -4.29 -4.04 13.51
C ARG A 28 -3.59 -3.20 14.57
N GLN A 29 -2.38 -2.70 14.28
CA GLN A 29 -1.59 -1.90 15.21
C GLN A 29 -2.04 -0.44 15.24
N GLU A 30 -2.25 0.16 14.07
CA GLU A 30 -2.47 1.60 13.93
C GLU A 30 -3.97 1.96 13.79
N GLY A 31 -4.86 0.97 13.72
CA GLY A 31 -6.29 1.16 13.51
C GLY A 31 -6.67 1.67 12.11
N VAL A 32 -5.72 1.65 11.17
CA VAL A 32 -5.96 2.02 9.77
C VAL A 32 -6.44 0.79 9.01
N SER A 33 -7.41 0.94 8.12
CA SER A 33 -7.88 -0.20 7.34
C SER A 33 -6.77 -0.78 6.43
N GLN A 34 -6.67 -2.11 6.38
CA GLN A 34 -5.76 -2.81 5.46
C GLN A 34 -5.90 -2.38 3.99
N PRO A 35 -7.11 -2.16 3.42
CA PRO A 35 -7.22 -1.68 2.04
C PRO A 35 -6.67 -0.25 1.85
N THR A 36 -6.80 0.64 2.84
CA THR A 36 -6.20 1.98 2.82
C THR A 36 -4.67 1.90 2.74
N LEU A 37 -4.05 1.08 3.59
CA LEU A 37 -2.61 0.88 3.60
C LEU A 37 -2.10 0.27 2.29
N SER A 38 -2.82 -0.72 1.75
CA SER A 38 -2.46 -1.31 0.45
C SER A 38 -2.55 -0.30 -0.68
N GLN A 39 -3.51 0.63 -0.65
CA GLN A 39 -3.63 1.69 -1.64
C GLN A 39 -2.45 2.66 -1.57
N TRP A 40 -2.04 3.12 -0.38
CA TRP A 40 -0.87 3.99 -0.22
C TRP A 40 0.43 3.35 -0.70
N LEU A 41 0.61 2.04 -0.46
CA LEU A 41 1.78 1.31 -0.96
C LEU A 41 1.82 1.27 -2.50
N ARG A 42 0.66 1.11 -3.16
CA ARG A 42 0.58 1.13 -4.63
C ARG A 42 0.88 2.51 -5.20
N GLU A 43 0.30 3.55 -4.61
CA GLU A 43 0.55 4.92 -5.03
C GLU A 43 2.03 5.30 -4.87
N ALA A 44 2.65 4.92 -3.75
CA ALA A 44 4.08 5.14 -3.54
C ALA A 44 4.95 4.39 -4.56
N ASN A 45 4.62 3.14 -4.88
CA ASN A 45 5.31 2.38 -5.93
C ASN A 45 5.11 2.99 -7.33
N LYS A 46 3.93 3.53 -7.62
CA LYS A 46 3.63 4.20 -8.89
C LYS A 46 4.43 5.49 -9.05
N LEU A 47 4.54 6.29 -7.98
CA LEU A 47 5.39 7.48 -7.95
C LEU A 47 6.87 7.13 -8.13
N ALA A 48 7.35 6.07 -7.48
CA ALA A 48 8.72 5.58 -7.65
C ALA A 48 8.99 5.10 -9.09
N ALA A 49 7.99 4.51 -9.76
CA ALA A 49 8.10 4.03 -11.14
C ALA A 49 8.14 5.17 -12.20
N MET A 50 7.75 6.40 -11.84
CA MET A 50 7.91 7.58 -12.72
C MET A 50 9.36 8.10 -12.75
N THR A 51 10.23 7.61 -11.86
CA THR A 51 11.69 7.71 -11.99
C THR A 51 12.21 6.45 -12.68
N PRO A 52 13.03 6.53 -13.75
CA PRO A 52 13.38 5.36 -14.54
C PRO A 52 14.29 4.41 -13.74
N ARG A 53 13.72 3.33 -13.19
CA ARG A 53 14.43 2.14 -12.68
C ARG A 53 13.54 0.90 -12.76
N PRO A 54 14.13 -0.31 -12.93
CA PRO A 54 13.47 -1.40 -13.63
C PRO A 54 12.36 -2.03 -12.80
N ARG A 55 11.21 -2.17 -13.45
CA ARG A 55 10.00 -2.88 -12.99
C ARG A 55 10.33 -4.23 -12.36
N ARG A 56 9.89 -4.42 -11.11
CA ARG A 56 9.59 -5.75 -10.57
C ARG A 56 8.07 -5.89 -10.44
N SER A 57 7.52 -6.51 -11.49
CA SER A 57 6.30 -7.31 -11.64
C SER A 57 4.94 -6.85 -11.06
N PRO A 58 3.85 -7.01 -11.85
CA PRO A 58 2.50 -6.64 -11.46
C PRO A 58 1.85 -7.77 -10.66
N SER A 59 1.94 -7.72 -9.33
CA SER A 59 1.16 -8.66 -8.50
C SER A 59 -0.25 -8.12 -8.25
N ALA A 60 -1.17 -8.65 -9.07
CA ALA A 60 -2.60 -8.85 -8.85
C ALA A 60 -3.56 -7.67 -9.14
N PRO A 61 -4.34 -7.74 -10.24
CA PRO A 61 -5.64 -7.10 -10.27
C PRO A 61 -6.57 -7.86 -9.30
N ARG A 62 -6.78 -7.36 -8.08
CA ARG A 62 -7.99 -7.72 -7.31
C ARG A 62 -9.15 -6.83 -7.76
N SER A 63 -9.58 -7.02 -9.01
CA SER A 63 -10.93 -6.72 -9.45
C SER A 63 -11.44 -7.90 -10.25
N GLY A 64 -11.78 -8.94 -9.50
CA GLY A 64 -12.56 -10.08 -9.94
C GLY A 64 -13.52 -10.45 -8.83
N ARG A 65 -14.49 -9.57 -8.55
CA ARG A 65 -15.70 -9.99 -7.83
C ARG A 65 -16.89 -9.57 -8.69
N PRO A 66 -17.30 -10.38 -9.68
CA PRO A 66 -18.63 -10.21 -10.22
C PRO A 66 -19.58 -10.46 -9.04
N ARG A 67 -20.35 -9.42 -8.68
CA ARG A 67 -21.50 -9.58 -7.79
C ARG A 67 -22.45 -10.55 -8.48
N ARG A 68 -22.43 -11.81 -8.06
CA ARG A 68 -23.42 -12.80 -8.47
C ARG A 68 -24.72 -12.41 -7.76
N ARG A 69 -25.66 -11.88 -8.53
CA ARG A 69 -27.06 -11.63 -8.13
C ARG A 69 -27.83 -12.94 -8.23
#